data_AF-A0A0G3H869-F1
#
_entry.id   AF-A0A0G3H869-F1
#
_cell.length_a   1.000
_cell.length_b   1.000
_cell.length_c   1.000
_cell.angle_alpha   90.00
_cell.angle_beta   90.00
_cell.angle_gamma   90.00
#
_symmetry.space_group_name_H-M   'P 1'
#
loop_
_entity.id
_entity.type
_entity.pdbx_description
1 polymer ?
#
loop_
_entity_poly.entity_id
_entity_poly.type
_entity_poly.pdbx_seq_one_letter_code
_entity_poly.pdbx_strand_id
1 'polypeptide(L)'
;MLGAYLFAVATNKLICRKYLPEWKVVSIVRAMEPHTPDNARILLDYANTTTRHAAGVSLAWLCYIALCAGGAIAAIGLAYANVTDSTPAPAWIAGSLWVGIGVAFTAGATALSPPTRRGFNTRWTVMIGVWVVLWAVVSFLNSSFTLGHGIALAAGFMAVAVLGPIWDIVAVNKK
;
A
#
# COMPACT_ATOMS: atom_id res chain seq x y z
N MET A 1 1.56 -15.36 -12.30
CA MET A 1 1.07 -15.51 -10.90
C MET A 1 2.20 -15.57 -9.85
N LEU A 2 3.38 -16.16 -10.11
CA LEU A 2 4.53 -16.14 -9.18
C LEU A 2 5.10 -14.73 -8.87
N GLY A 3 4.94 -13.78 -9.80
CA GLY A 3 5.55 -12.45 -9.71
C GLY A 3 5.03 -11.56 -8.57
N ALA A 4 3.74 -11.61 -8.25
CA ALA A 4 3.16 -10.75 -7.22
C ALA A 4 3.55 -11.17 -5.79
N TYR A 5 3.66 -12.48 -5.55
CA TYR A 5 4.07 -13.06 -4.28
C TYR A 5 5.58 -12.83 -4.02
N LEU A 6 6.40 -13.02 -5.06
CA LEU A 6 7.84 -12.70 -5.00
C LEU A 6 8.08 -11.19 -4.83
N PHE A 7 7.23 -10.33 -5.40
CA PHE A 7 7.33 -8.88 -5.24
C PHE A 7 7.01 -8.42 -3.82
N ALA A 8 6.00 -9.01 -3.14
CA ALA A 8 5.68 -8.72 -1.74
C ALA A 8 6.80 -9.14 -0.78
N VAL A 9 7.48 -10.26 -1.06
CA VAL A 9 8.63 -10.72 -0.27
C VAL A 9 9.90 -9.91 -0.59
N ALA A 10 10.10 -9.51 -1.85
CA ALA A 10 11.25 -8.71 -2.28
C ALA A 10 11.18 -7.27 -1.77
N THR A 11 10.00 -6.64 -1.75
CA THR A 11 9.79 -5.31 -1.16
C THR A 11 10.05 -5.33 0.35
N ASN A 12 9.63 -6.38 1.06
CA ASN A 12 9.93 -6.56 2.49
C ASN A 12 11.44 -6.73 2.76
N LYS A 13 12.18 -7.44 1.89
CA LYS A 13 13.65 -7.56 2.00
C LYS A 13 14.41 -6.29 1.59
N LEU A 14 13.92 -5.51 0.64
CA LEU A 14 14.58 -4.28 0.16
C LEU A 14 14.46 -3.13 1.15
N ILE A 15 13.35 -3.04 1.88
CA ILE A 15 13.13 -2.02 2.92
C ILE A 15 14.08 -2.22 4.11
N CYS A 16 14.43 -3.47 4.45
CA CYS A 16 15.31 -3.79 5.57
C CYS A 16 16.82 -3.76 5.24
N ARG A 17 17.23 -3.61 3.97
CA ARG A 17 18.65 -3.78 3.56
C ARG A 17 19.41 -2.49 3.22
N LYS A 18 18.85 -1.32 3.54
CA LYS A 18 19.54 -0.02 3.36
C LYS A 18 19.88 0.61 4.70
N TYR A 19 20.35 -0.20 5.65
CA TYR A 19 20.98 0.31 6.85
C TYR A 19 22.44 0.63 6.54
N LEU A 20 22.78 1.91 6.66
CA LEU A 20 24.14 2.35 6.95
C LEU A 20 24.73 1.42 8.04
N PRO A 21 25.99 0.98 7.90
CA PRO A 21 26.57 0.07 8.87
C PRO A 21 26.55 0.74 10.24
N GLU A 22 26.09 0.02 11.27
CA GLU A 22 25.73 0.58 12.59
C GLU A 22 26.82 1.47 13.21
N TRP A 23 28.09 1.21 12.89
CA TRP A 23 29.22 2.02 13.35
C TRP A 23 29.19 3.48 12.87
N LYS A 24 28.63 3.77 11.67
CA LYS A 24 28.49 5.15 11.17
C LYS A 24 27.38 5.93 11.89
N VAL A 25 26.31 5.24 12.31
CA VAL A 25 25.21 5.88 13.04
C VAL A 25 25.68 6.25 14.44
N VAL A 26 26.41 5.35 15.11
CA VAL A 26 26.97 5.61 16.45
C VAL A 26 28.00 6.74 16.41
N SER A 27 28.85 6.84 15.37
CA SER A 27 29.83 7.94 15.27
C SER A 27 29.17 9.30 15.02
N ILE A 28 28.08 9.36 14.25
CA ILE A 28 27.35 10.60 13.97
C ILE A 28 26.55 11.05 15.19
N VAL A 29 25.92 10.12 15.92
CA VAL A 29 25.19 10.41 17.16
C VAL A 29 26.13 10.81 18.29
N ARG A 30 27.31 10.17 18.38
CA ARG A 30 28.34 10.53 19.38
C ARG A 30 29.07 11.83 19.04
N ALA A 31 29.20 12.20 17.76
CA ALA A 31 29.68 13.51 17.35
C ALA A 31 28.63 14.63 17.54
N MET A 32 27.36 14.28 17.72
CA MET A 32 26.24 15.17 18.00
C MET A 32 25.72 15.02 19.44
N GLU A 33 26.61 14.72 20.39
CA GLU A 33 26.30 14.90 21.79
C GLU A 33 25.95 16.39 22.01
N PRO A 34 24.75 16.73 22.53
CA PRO A 34 24.28 18.11 22.57
C PRO A 34 25.06 18.88 23.63
N HIS A 35 26.24 19.36 23.27
CA HIS A 35 27.08 20.16 24.15
C HIS A 35 26.51 21.58 24.38
N THR A 36 25.48 21.98 23.64
CA THR A 36 24.81 23.28 23.78
C THR A 36 23.30 23.22 23.46
N PRO A 37 22.46 24.06 24.12
CA PRO A 37 21.01 24.11 23.91
C PRO A 37 20.60 24.41 22.46
N ASP A 38 21.43 25.12 21.71
CA ASP A 38 21.16 25.48 20.31
C ASP A 38 21.25 24.27 19.38
N ASN A 39 22.15 23.32 19.64
CA ASN A 39 22.24 22.08 18.86
C ASN A 39 21.02 21.17 19.10
N ALA A 40 20.45 21.18 20.32
CA ALA A 40 19.22 20.46 20.61
C ALA A 40 18.00 21.07 19.88
N ARG A 41 17.95 22.40 19.74
CA ARG A 41 16.92 23.09 18.95
C ARG A 41 17.02 22.77 17.47
N ILE A 42 18.22 22.75 16.91
CA ILE A 42 18.46 22.38 15.50
C ILE A 42 18.03 20.92 15.24
N LEU A 43 18.33 20.00 16.16
CA LEU A 43 17.88 18.62 16.08
C LEU A 43 16.35 18.49 16.19
N LEU A 44 15.71 19.28 17.05
CA LEU A 44 14.26 19.34 17.18
C LEU A 44 13.61 19.92 15.92
N ASP A 45 14.14 20.99 15.34
CA ASP A 45 13.62 21.58 14.11
C ASP A 45 13.84 20.65 12.91
N TYR A 46 14.97 19.96 12.84
CA TYR A 46 15.22 18.92 11.83
C TYR A 46 14.26 17.74 11.99
N ALA A 47 14.02 17.28 13.22
CA ALA A 47 13.03 16.25 13.50
C ALA A 47 11.61 16.72 13.16
N ASN A 48 11.25 17.97 13.46
CA ASN A 48 9.93 18.54 13.22
C ASN A 48 9.66 18.76 11.72
N THR A 49 10.65 19.26 10.97
CA THR A 49 10.59 19.40 9.50
C THR A 49 10.51 18.04 8.80
N THR A 50 11.28 17.04 9.26
CA THR A 50 11.21 15.66 8.76
C THR A 50 9.85 15.01 9.08
N THR A 51 9.29 15.28 10.25
CA THR A 51 7.97 14.77 10.67
C THR A 51 6.83 15.40 9.87
N ARG A 52 6.93 16.70 9.57
CA ARG A 52 5.96 17.43 8.72
C ARG A 52 6.00 16.98 7.27
N HIS A 53 7.17 16.72 6.70
CA HIS A 53 7.27 16.15 5.35
C HIS A 53 6.74 14.72 5.27
N ALA A 54 6.80 13.96 6.37
CA ALA A 54 6.16 12.65 6.44
C ALA A 54 4.62 12.72 6.55
N ALA A 55 4.02 13.89 6.85
CA ALA A 55 2.60 14.05 7.18
C ALA A 55 1.64 14.17 5.99
N GLY A 56 2.16 14.18 4.76
CA GLY A 56 1.34 14.01 3.56
C GLY A 56 0.70 12.62 3.51
N VAL A 57 -0.43 12.52 2.80
CA VAL A 57 -1.05 11.23 2.43
C VAL A 57 0.01 10.35 1.79
N SER A 58 0.29 9.19 2.39
CA SER A 58 1.32 8.27 1.89
C SER A 58 1.00 7.88 0.45
N LEU A 59 1.97 8.05 -0.45
CA LEU A 59 1.84 7.66 -1.86
C LEU A 59 1.41 6.20 -2.01
N ALA A 60 1.80 5.34 -1.07
CA ALA A 60 1.36 3.95 -1.02
C ALA A 60 -0.17 3.82 -0.94
N TRP A 61 -0.88 4.65 -0.16
CA TRP A 61 -2.35 4.60 -0.10
C TRP A 61 -3.01 4.96 -1.44
N LEU A 62 -2.42 5.88 -2.22
CA LEU A 62 -2.88 6.17 -3.57
C LEU A 62 -2.71 4.96 -4.50
N CYS A 63 -1.60 4.22 -4.35
CA CYS A 63 -1.37 2.98 -5.08
C CYS A 63 -2.37 1.89 -4.70
N TYR A 64 -2.70 1.80 -3.41
CA TYR A 64 -3.68 0.85 -2.89
C TYR A 64 -5.09 1.11 -3.44
N ILE A 65 -5.48 2.37 -3.61
CA ILE A 65 -6.76 2.74 -4.24
C ILE A 65 -6.80 2.24 -5.69
N ALA A 66 -5.71 2.38 -6.45
CA ALA A 66 -5.62 1.84 -7.81
C ALA A 66 -5.75 0.30 -7.85
N LEU A 67 -5.12 -0.41 -6.89
CA LEU A 67 -5.28 -1.86 -6.74
C LEU A 67 -6.74 -2.24 -6.44
N CYS A 68 -7.42 -1.49 -5.56
CA CYS A 68 -8.82 -1.72 -5.22
C CYS A 68 -9.76 -1.42 -6.39
N ALA A 69 -9.48 -0.38 -7.18
CA ALA A 69 -10.23 -0.06 -8.39
C ALA A 69 -10.17 -1.22 -9.41
N GLY A 70 -8.98 -1.81 -9.61
CA GLY A 70 -8.83 -2.98 -10.46
C GLY A 70 -9.64 -4.19 -9.97
N GLY A 71 -9.63 -4.44 -8.65
CA GLY A 71 -10.45 -5.47 -8.00
C GLY A 71 -11.95 -5.27 -8.20
N ALA A 72 -12.44 -4.04 -8.01
CA ALA A 72 -13.85 -3.71 -8.19
C ALA A 72 -14.32 -3.84 -9.64
N ILE A 73 -13.51 -3.36 -10.60
CA ILE A 73 -13.80 -3.47 -12.04
C ILE A 73 -13.84 -4.94 -12.47
N ALA A 74 -12.88 -5.75 -12.04
CA ALA A 74 -12.87 -7.18 -12.33
C ALA A 74 -14.10 -7.88 -11.73
N ALA A 75 -14.44 -7.59 -10.46
CA ALA A 75 -15.58 -8.22 -9.79
C ALA A 75 -16.92 -7.95 -10.48
N ILE A 76 -17.21 -6.67 -10.79
CA ILE A 76 -18.45 -6.30 -11.50
C ILE A 76 -18.43 -6.80 -12.93
N GLY A 77 -17.31 -6.64 -13.64
CA GLY A 77 -17.18 -7.06 -15.04
C GLY A 77 -17.36 -8.56 -15.22
N LEU A 78 -16.82 -9.38 -14.31
CA LEU A 78 -16.98 -10.83 -14.35
C LEU A 78 -18.40 -11.25 -13.97
N ALA A 79 -19.01 -10.61 -12.98
CA ALA A 79 -20.42 -10.86 -12.65
C ALA A 79 -21.35 -10.47 -13.81
N TYR A 80 -21.06 -9.36 -14.51
CA TYR A 80 -21.79 -8.94 -15.71
C TYR A 80 -21.62 -9.94 -16.86
N ALA A 81 -20.40 -10.43 -17.07
CA ALA A 81 -20.11 -11.43 -18.09
C ALA A 81 -20.93 -12.71 -17.89
N ASN A 82 -21.03 -13.20 -16.65
CA ASN A 82 -21.79 -14.40 -16.32
C ASN A 82 -23.30 -14.26 -16.52
N VAL A 83 -23.89 -13.09 -16.25
CA VAL A 83 -25.35 -12.90 -16.39
C VAL A 83 -25.78 -12.57 -17.81
N THR A 84 -24.84 -12.16 -18.66
CA THR A 84 -25.11 -11.80 -20.07
C THR A 84 -24.53 -12.81 -21.06
N ASP A 85 -23.94 -13.90 -20.58
CA ASP A 85 -23.19 -14.88 -21.37
C ASP A 85 -22.14 -14.23 -22.30
N SER A 86 -21.59 -13.09 -21.87
CA SER A 86 -20.58 -12.36 -22.64
C SER A 86 -19.17 -12.78 -22.27
N THR A 87 -18.21 -12.46 -23.14
CA THR A 87 -16.81 -12.83 -22.90
C THR A 87 -16.27 -12.15 -21.63
N PRO A 88 -15.60 -12.87 -20.72
CA PRO A 88 -15.00 -12.30 -19.51
C PRO A 88 -13.68 -11.58 -19.77
N ALA A 89 -13.12 -11.67 -21.00
CA ALA A 89 -11.82 -11.11 -21.34
C ALA A 89 -11.70 -9.58 -21.09
N PRO A 90 -12.68 -8.74 -21.44
CA PRO A 90 -12.59 -7.30 -21.20
C PRO A 90 -12.50 -6.95 -19.71
N ALA A 91 -13.24 -7.67 -18.85
CA ALA A 91 -13.20 -7.47 -17.40
C ALA A 91 -11.81 -7.83 -16.84
N TRP A 92 -11.23 -8.94 -17.30
CA TRP A 92 -9.88 -9.34 -16.92
C TRP A 92 -8.82 -8.34 -17.37
N ILE A 93 -8.91 -7.84 -18.59
CA ILE A 93 -7.96 -6.85 -19.14
C ILE A 93 -8.07 -5.54 -18.34
N ALA A 94 -9.27 -5.01 -18.16
CA ALA A 94 -9.48 -3.75 -17.45
C ALA A 94 -9.04 -3.84 -15.98
N GLY A 95 -9.40 -4.92 -15.28
CA GLY A 95 -8.98 -5.15 -13.90
C GLY A 95 -7.46 -5.29 -13.77
N SER A 96 -6.83 -6.07 -14.66
CA SER A 96 -5.39 -6.31 -14.64
C SER A 96 -4.58 -5.06 -14.98
N LEU A 97 -5.07 -4.18 -15.86
CA LEU A 97 -4.42 -2.90 -16.17
C LEU A 97 -4.35 -2.01 -14.93
N TRP A 98 -5.46 -1.88 -14.20
CA TRP A 98 -5.50 -1.10 -12.95
C TRP A 98 -4.61 -1.70 -11.87
N VAL A 99 -4.58 -3.03 -11.74
CA VAL A 99 -3.66 -3.73 -10.84
C VAL A 99 -2.21 -3.45 -11.24
N GLY A 100 -1.88 -3.52 -12.53
CA GLY A 100 -0.55 -3.22 -13.06
C GLY A 100 -0.10 -1.79 -12.74
N ILE A 101 -0.99 -0.81 -12.92
CA ILE A 101 -0.76 0.59 -12.53
C ILE A 101 -0.47 0.67 -11.02
N GLY A 102 -1.32 0.07 -10.18
CA GLY A 102 -1.14 0.07 -8.73
C GLY A 102 0.18 -0.55 -8.29
N VAL A 103 0.59 -1.66 -8.90
CA VAL A 103 1.88 -2.31 -8.63
C VAL A 103 3.06 -1.44 -9.09
N ALA A 104 3.01 -0.89 -10.30
CA ALA A 104 4.08 -0.04 -10.84
C ALA A 104 4.28 1.22 -9.97
N PHE A 105 3.20 1.87 -9.57
CA PHE A 105 3.26 3.01 -8.65
C PHE A 105 3.75 2.59 -7.26
N THR A 106 3.34 1.43 -6.73
CA THR A 106 3.85 0.93 -5.44
C THR A 106 5.35 0.68 -5.51
N ALA A 107 5.84 0.10 -6.60
CA ALA A 107 7.27 -0.15 -6.84
C ALA A 107 8.07 1.16 -6.88
N GLY A 108 7.59 2.14 -7.66
CA GLY A 108 8.20 3.46 -7.76
C GLY A 108 8.18 4.21 -6.41
N ALA A 109 7.03 4.19 -5.73
CA ALA A 109 6.88 4.79 -4.41
C ALA A 109 7.85 4.16 -3.40
N THR A 110 7.99 2.83 -3.39
CA THR A 110 8.89 2.13 -2.46
C THR A 110 10.37 2.43 -2.78
N ALA A 111 10.73 2.58 -4.06
CA ALA A 111 12.10 2.89 -4.46
C ALA A 111 12.51 4.34 -4.14
N LEU A 112 11.56 5.27 -4.15
CA LEU A 112 11.80 6.71 -4.03
C LEU A 112 11.47 7.29 -2.65
N SER A 113 10.75 6.55 -1.80
CA SER A 113 10.27 7.09 -0.52
C SER A 113 11.33 7.05 0.59
N PRO A 114 11.37 8.06 1.48
CA PRO A 114 12.13 8.03 2.72
C PRO A 114 11.69 6.89 3.66
N PRO A 115 12.47 6.60 4.72
CA PRO A 115 12.16 5.56 5.70
C PRO A 115 10.73 5.70 6.24
N THR A 116 9.97 4.62 6.14
CA THR A 116 8.53 4.62 6.38
C THR A 116 8.22 4.84 7.87
N ARG A 117 7.12 5.55 8.16
CA ARG A 117 6.67 5.86 9.53
C ARG A 117 6.53 4.59 10.38
N ARG A 118 6.96 4.68 11.65
CA ARG A 118 6.89 3.56 12.62
C ARG A 118 5.43 3.09 12.77
N GLY A 119 5.15 1.85 12.35
CA GLY A 119 3.81 1.22 12.38
C GLY A 119 3.03 1.28 11.07
N PHE A 120 3.47 2.06 10.07
CA PHE A 120 2.86 2.08 8.73
C PHE A 120 3.00 0.73 8.04
N ASN A 121 4.19 0.12 8.11
CA ASN A 121 4.47 -1.13 7.41
C ASN A 121 3.49 -2.25 7.85
N THR A 122 3.23 -2.36 9.16
CA THR A 122 2.27 -3.35 9.69
C THR A 122 0.85 -3.11 9.16
N ARG A 123 0.34 -1.88 9.18
CA ARG A 123 -1.01 -1.55 8.69
C ARG A 123 -1.13 -1.77 7.18
N TRP A 124 -0.10 -1.37 6.44
CA TRP A 124 0.01 -1.59 5.01
C TRP A 124 0.01 -3.07 4.65
N THR A 125 0.80 -3.89 5.35
CA THR A 125 0.83 -5.35 5.13
C THR A 125 -0.52 -5.99 5.42
N VAL A 126 -1.22 -5.57 6.49
CA VAL A 126 -2.57 -6.08 6.80
C VAL A 126 -3.55 -5.75 5.67
N MET A 127 -3.56 -4.51 5.19
CA MET A 127 -4.46 -4.09 4.11
C MET A 127 -4.16 -4.78 2.78
N ILE A 128 -2.89 -4.93 2.43
CA ILE A 128 -2.49 -5.74 1.27
C ILE A 128 -2.93 -7.20 1.44
N GLY A 129 -2.82 -7.77 2.64
CA GLY A 129 -3.33 -9.11 2.94
C GLY A 129 -4.82 -9.24 2.67
N VAL A 130 -5.63 -8.28 3.16
CA VAL A 130 -7.08 -8.24 2.90
C VAL A 130 -7.36 -8.11 1.40
N TRP A 131 -6.65 -7.23 0.69
CA TRP A 131 -6.78 -7.07 -0.75
C TRP A 131 -6.46 -8.36 -1.51
N VAL A 132 -5.40 -9.08 -1.13
CA VAL A 132 -5.01 -10.37 -1.73
C VAL A 132 -6.12 -11.40 -1.55
N VAL A 133 -6.74 -11.46 -0.37
CA VAL A 133 -7.87 -12.37 -0.11
C VAL A 133 -9.06 -12.02 -1.00
N LEU A 134 -9.45 -10.75 -1.09
CA LEU A 134 -10.53 -10.32 -1.98
C LEU A 134 -10.23 -10.62 -3.45
N TRP A 135 -9.00 -10.35 -3.89
CA TRP A 135 -8.56 -10.64 -5.25
C TRP A 135 -8.54 -12.14 -5.56
N ALA A 136 -8.16 -12.99 -4.59
CA ALA A 136 -8.22 -14.43 -4.72
C ALA A 136 -9.67 -14.92 -4.89
N VAL A 137 -10.62 -14.36 -4.13
CA VAL A 137 -12.05 -14.66 -4.30
C VAL A 137 -12.50 -14.33 -5.72
N VAL A 138 -12.17 -13.14 -6.24
CA VAL A 138 -12.47 -12.78 -7.64
C VAL A 138 -11.79 -13.76 -8.62
N SER A 139 -10.55 -14.15 -8.37
CA SER A 139 -9.79 -14.97 -9.31
C SER A 139 -10.22 -16.43 -9.38
N PHE A 140 -10.64 -17.01 -8.26
CA PHE A 140 -10.93 -18.44 -8.17
C PHE A 140 -12.43 -18.76 -8.11
N LEU A 141 -13.27 -17.81 -7.68
CA LEU A 141 -14.71 -18.04 -7.49
C LEU A 141 -15.59 -17.29 -8.51
N ASN A 142 -14.99 -16.65 -9.53
CA ASN A 142 -15.75 -15.84 -10.49
C ASN A 142 -16.75 -16.62 -11.35
N SER A 143 -16.54 -17.92 -11.58
CA SER A 143 -17.39 -18.72 -12.50
C SER A 143 -18.86 -18.82 -12.06
N SER A 144 -19.16 -18.53 -10.79
CA SER A 144 -20.52 -18.57 -10.24
C SER A 144 -20.99 -17.21 -9.72
N PHE A 145 -20.31 -16.12 -10.09
CA PHE A 145 -20.73 -14.78 -9.64
C PHE A 145 -22.06 -14.39 -10.27
N THR A 146 -23.04 -14.15 -9.42
CA THR A 146 -24.22 -13.35 -9.78
C THR A 146 -23.89 -11.86 -9.69
N LEU A 147 -24.74 -11.01 -10.26
CA LEU A 147 -24.67 -9.54 -10.11
C LEU A 147 -24.53 -9.11 -8.64
N GLY A 148 -25.27 -9.75 -7.73
CA GLY A 148 -25.19 -9.47 -6.30
C GLY A 148 -23.80 -9.73 -5.70
N HIS A 149 -23.14 -10.82 -6.12
CA HIS A 149 -21.78 -11.14 -5.68
C HIS A 149 -20.76 -10.11 -6.21
N GLY A 150 -20.87 -9.74 -7.49
CA GLY A 150 -20.00 -8.73 -8.10
C GLY A 150 -20.11 -7.37 -7.41
N ILE A 151 -21.33 -6.92 -7.13
CA ILE A 151 -21.60 -5.67 -6.40
C ILE A 151 -21.05 -5.74 -4.98
N ALA A 152 -21.28 -6.84 -4.26
CA ALA A 152 -20.79 -7.02 -2.89
C ALA A 152 -19.25 -6.99 -2.82
N LEU A 153 -18.57 -7.67 -3.75
CA LEU A 153 -17.11 -7.67 -3.82
C LEU A 153 -16.55 -6.30 -4.20
N ALA A 154 -17.16 -5.61 -5.17
CA ALA A 154 -16.77 -4.25 -5.51
C ALA A 154 -16.96 -3.27 -4.35
N ALA A 155 -18.08 -3.36 -3.62
CA ALA A 155 -18.28 -2.61 -2.40
C ALA A 155 -17.22 -2.94 -1.33
N GLY A 156 -16.83 -4.21 -1.22
CA GLY A 156 -15.72 -4.65 -0.37
C GLY A 156 -14.39 -3.99 -0.75
N PHE A 157 -14.02 -3.99 -2.03
CA PHE A 157 -12.82 -3.29 -2.53
C PHE A 157 -12.86 -1.79 -2.26
N MET A 158 -14.01 -1.15 -2.47
CA MET A 158 -14.21 0.28 -2.18
C MET A 158 -14.10 0.59 -0.69
N ALA A 159 -14.68 -0.26 0.16
CA ALA A 159 -14.62 -0.12 1.61
C ALA A 159 -13.16 -0.19 2.09
N VAL A 160 -12.40 -1.20 1.65
CA VAL A 160 -10.98 -1.30 2.05
C VAL A 160 -10.13 -0.17 1.49
N ALA A 161 -10.43 0.32 0.27
CA ALA A 161 -9.75 1.46 -0.33
C ALA A 161 -9.85 2.74 0.52
N VAL A 162 -10.94 2.88 1.28
CA VAL A 162 -11.19 4.03 2.17
C VAL A 162 -10.72 3.75 3.60
N LEU A 163 -10.98 2.54 4.12
CA LEU A 163 -10.63 2.17 5.50
C LEU A 163 -9.12 2.17 5.74
N GLY A 164 -8.32 1.75 4.76
CA GLY A 164 -6.86 1.79 4.84
C GLY A 164 -6.31 3.19 5.14
N PRO A 165 -6.57 4.18 4.26
CA PRO A 165 -6.18 5.57 4.48
C PRO A 165 -6.71 6.15 5.80
N ILE A 166 -7.98 5.92 6.13
CA ILE A 166 -8.59 6.43 7.36
C ILE A 166 -7.90 5.86 8.60
N TRP A 167 -7.62 4.55 8.63
CA TRP A 167 -6.93 3.93 9.76
C TRP A 167 -5.56 4.58 9.99
N ASP A 168 -4.83 4.87 8.91
CA ASP A 168 -3.52 5.50 9.04
C ASP A 168 -3.63 6.94 9.56
N ILE A 169 -4.57 7.75 9.06
CA ILE A 169 -4.83 9.11 9.53
C ILE A 169 -5.18 9.11 11.03
N VAL A 170 -6.15 8.28 11.44
CA VAL A 170 -6.57 8.19 12.85
C VAL A 170 -5.41 7.80 13.75
N ALA A 171 -4.59 6.86 13.31
CA ALA A 171 -3.51 6.35 14.14
C ALA A 171 -2.23 7.22 14.09
N VAL A 172 -2.18 8.22 13.22
CA VAL A 172 -1.24 9.34 13.29
C VAL A 172 -1.75 10.42 14.26
N ASN A 173 -3.05 10.73 14.24
CA ASN A 173 -3.66 11.77 15.08
C ASN A 173 -3.83 11.37 16.57
N LYS A 174 -3.73 10.07 16.88
CA LYS A 174 -3.76 9.56 18.27
C LYS A 174 -2.39 9.59 18.98
N LYS A 175 -1.35 10.12 18.34
CA LYS A 175 -0.02 10.33 18.93
C LYS A 175 0.21 11.80 19.18
#